data_AF-A0A5M9NUG2-F1
#
_entry.id   AF-A0A5M9NUG2-F1
#
_cell.length_a   1.000
_cell.length_b   1.000
_cell.length_c   1.000
_cell.angle_alpha   90.00
_cell.angle_beta   90.00
_cell.angle_gamma   90.00
#
_symmetry.space_group_name_H-M   'P 1'
#
loop_
_entity.id
_entity.type
_entity.pdbx_description
1 polymer ?
#
loop_
_entity_poly.entity_id
_entity_poly.type
_entity_poly.pdbx_seq_one_letter_code
_entity_poly.pdbx_strand_id
1 'polypeptide(L)'
;MNCLSTELRKCLIGKGASIVGFADLKDIPEDQRESYRYGISIAVAMNPHVIAGIENGPTKDYYAEYTRVNELLDNLDEYAAKIIRQRGFKALPKVKRSIQTDKTT
;
A
#
# COMPACT_ATOMS: atom_id res chain seq x y z
N MET A 1 26.36 1.07 4.41
CA MET A 1 25.33 2.12 4.54
C MET A 1 24.06 1.59 3.87
N ASN A 2 23.01 1.23 4.61
CA ASN A 2 21.77 0.76 3.97
C ASN A 2 21.00 1.96 3.43
N CYS A 3 20.63 1.93 2.15
CA CYS A 3 19.73 2.94 1.58
C CYS A 3 18.32 2.79 2.16
N LEU A 4 17.62 3.91 2.34
CA LEU A 4 16.29 3.96 2.97
C LEU A 4 15.28 3.02 2.31
N SER A 5 15.33 2.85 0.99
CA SER A 5 14.44 1.94 0.25
C SER A 5 14.67 0.47 0.60
N THR A 6 15.92 0.04 0.82
CA THR A 6 16.22 -1.34 1.24
C THR A 6 15.73 -1.61 2.66
N GLU A 7 15.89 -0.63 3.55
CA GLU A 7 15.36 -0.72 4.92
C GLU A 7 13.84 -0.78 4.94
N LEU A 8 13.17 0.14 4.23
CA LEU A 8 11.71 0.14 4.11
C LEU A 8 11.20 -1.18 3.56
N ARG A 9 11.79 -1.68 2.47
CA ARG A 9 11.44 -2.99 1.91
C ARG A 9 11.56 -4.09 2.96
N LYS A 10 12.70 -4.18 3.66
CA LYS A 10 12.92 -5.22 4.68
C LYS A 10 11.91 -5.13 5.81
N CYS A 11 11.65 -3.92 6.32
CA CYS A 11 10.71 -3.71 7.43
C CYS A 11 9.26 -4.00 7.03
N LEU A 12 8.86 -3.64 5.80
CA LEU A 12 7.51 -3.89 5.29
C LEU A 12 7.27 -5.36 4.96
N ILE A 13 8.23 -6.04 4.33
CA ILE A 13 8.16 -7.49 4.11
C ILE A 13 8.09 -8.23 5.45
N GLY A 14 8.91 -7.84 6.43
CA GLY A 14 8.86 -8.40 7.80
C GLY A 14 7.54 -8.15 8.54
N LYS A 15 6.68 -7.25 8.03
CA LYS A 15 5.33 -6.97 8.56
C LYS A 15 4.19 -7.56 7.74
N GLY A 16 4.49 -8.36 6.72
CA GLY A 16 3.48 -9.07 5.94
C GLY A 16 3.18 -8.48 4.57
N ALA A 17 3.96 -7.48 4.10
CA ALA A 17 3.96 -7.16 2.68
C ALA A 17 4.53 -8.36 1.88
N SER A 18 3.93 -8.66 0.73
CA SER A 18 4.43 -9.69 -0.18
C SER A 18 5.44 -9.12 -1.18
N ILE A 19 5.23 -7.88 -1.61
CA ILE A 19 6.15 -7.15 -2.49
C ILE A 19 6.08 -5.65 -2.21
N VAL A 20 7.22 -4.97 -2.40
CA VAL A 20 7.33 -3.51 -2.27
C VAL A 20 8.12 -2.94 -3.44
N GLY A 21 7.55 -1.95 -4.12
CA GLY A 21 8.14 -1.20 -5.22
C GLY A 21 8.37 0.27 -4.87
N PHE A 22 9.32 0.91 -5.55
CA PHE A 22 9.67 2.32 -5.38
C PHE A 22 9.80 2.97 -6.75
N ALA A 23 9.34 4.22 -6.90
CA ALA A 23 9.40 4.95 -8.16
C ALA A 23 9.81 6.42 -7.94
N ASP A 24 10.57 6.98 -8.88
CA ASP A 24 10.72 8.44 -9.05
C ASP A 24 9.55 8.91 -9.94
N LEU A 25 8.72 9.80 -9.40
CA LEU A 25 7.52 10.35 -10.03
C LEU A 25 7.81 11.67 -10.75
N LYS A 26 9.09 12.06 -10.93
CA LYS A 26 9.49 13.33 -11.54
C LYS A 26 8.83 13.63 -12.89
N ASP A 27 8.49 12.59 -13.66
CA ASP A 27 7.92 12.71 -15.01
C ASP A 27 6.37 12.79 -15.00
N ILE A 28 5.74 12.66 -13.83
CA ILE A 28 4.29 12.85 -13.62
C ILE A 28 4.03 14.30 -13.18
N PRO A 29 3.03 15.03 -13.72
CA PRO A 29 2.71 16.39 -13.30
C PRO A 29 2.55 16.56 -11.77
N GLU A 30 2.95 17.72 -11.23
CA GLU A 30 3.00 17.96 -9.77
C GLU A 30 1.65 17.83 -9.07
N ASP A 31 0.61 18.32 -9.71
CA ASP A 31 -0.78 18.24 -9.27
C ASP A 31 -1.27 16.78 -9.18
N GLN A 32 -0.81 15.91 -10.07
CA GLN A 32 -1.17 14.49 -10.09
C GLN A 32 -0.37 13.64 -9.10
N ARG A 33 0.78 14.12 -8.62
CA ARG A 33 1.61 13.46 -7.59
C ARG A 33 1.55 14.12 -6.22
N GLU A 34 0.60 15.03 -6.00
CA GLU A 34 0.45 15.80 -4.75
C GLU A 34 1.77 16.46 -4.29
N SER A 35 2.57 16.91 -5.26
CA SER A 35 3.91 17.46 -5.05
C SER A 35 4.94 16.49 -4.42
N TYR A 36 4.66 15.18 -4.36
CA TYR A 36 5.61 14.16 -3.90
C TYR A 36 6.44 13.62 -5.07
N ARG A 37 7.77 13.69 -4.93
CA ARG A 37 8.71 13.19 -5.94
C ARG A 37 8.81 11.67 -6.01
N TYR A 38 8.53 10.96 -4.93
CA TYR A 38 8.72 9.51 -4.87
C TYR A 38 7.43 8.80 -4.48
N GLY A 39 7.19 7.65 -5.10
CA GLY A 39 6.07 6.75 -4.79
C GLY A 39 6.56 5.42 -4.22
N ILE A 40 5.75 4.84 -3.33
CA ILE A 40 5.96 3.49 -2.80
C ILE A 40 4.69 2.69 -3.10
N SER A 41 4.85 1.52 -3.69
CA SER A 41 3.75 0.57 -3.92
C SER A 41 3.95 -0.65 -3.04
N ILE A 42 2.93 -1.03 -2.29
CA ILE A 42 2.94 -2.15 -1.35
C ILE A 42 1.84 -3.11 -1.77
N ALA A 43 2.15 -4.41 -1.90
CA ALA A 43 1.15 -5.43 -2.19
C ALA A 43 1.19 -6.54 -1.13
N VAL A 44 0.00 -7.06 -0.82
CA VAL A 44 -0.23 -8.19 0.09
C VAL A 44 -0.96 -9.26 -0.71
N ALA A 45 -0.44 -10.48 -0.72
CA ALA A 45 -1.08 -11.62 -1.36
C ALA A 45 -2.34 -12.01 -0.59
N MET A 46 -3.44 -12.18 -1.32
CA MET A 46 -4.67 -12.77 -0.79
C MET A 46 -4.55 -14.30 -0.76
N ASN A 47 -5.31 -14.96 0.10
CA ASN A 47 -5.39 -16.41 0.15
C ASN A 47 -5.95 -16.96 -1.18
N PRO A 48 -5.17 -17.74 -1.96
CA PRO A 48 -5.60 -18.23 -3.26
C PRO A 48 -6.83 -19.14 -3.18
N HIS A 49 -7.03 -19.86 -2.07
CA HIS A 49 -8.23 -20.70 -1.88
C HIS A 49 -9.51 -19.87 -1.75
N VAL A 50 -9.43 -18.71 -1.09
CA VAL A 50 -10.56 -17.78 -0.98
C VAL A 50 -10.90 -17.17 -2.34
N ILE A 51 -9.87 -16.83 -3.13
CA ILE A 51 -10.04 -16.31 -4.49
C ILE A 51 -10.64 -17.35 -5.43
N ALA A 52 -10.20 -18.61 -5.33
CA ALA A 52 -10.72 -19.70 -6.15
C ALA A 52 -12.21 -20.00 -5.91
N GLY A 53 -12.75 -19.66 -4.72
CA GLY A 53 -14.17 -19.83 -4.39
C GLY A 53 -15.11 -18.77 -4.96
N ILE A 54 -14.61 -17.78 -5.70
CA ILE A 54 -15.41 -16.71 -6.31
C ILE A 54 -15.93 -17.19 -7.67
N GLU A 55 -17.01 -17.97 -7.69
CA GLU A 55 -17.62 -18.45 -8.94
C GLU A 55 -18.76 -17.55 -9.45
N ASN A 56 -19.66 -17.13 -8.54
CA ASN A 56 -20.88 -16.37 -8.87
C ASN A 56 -20.96 -15.00 -8.19
N GLY A 57 -19.81 -14.43 -7.80
CA GLY A 57 -19.71 -13.14 -7.13
C GLY A 57 -19.13 -13.21 -5.71
N PRO A 58 -19.09 -12.07 -5.01
CA PRO A 58 -18.42 -11.96 -3.70
C PRO A 58 -18.99 -12.95 -2.67
N THR A 59 -18.13 -13.77 -2.09
CA THR A 59 -18.47 -14.65 -0.96
C THR A 59 -18.17 -13.96 0.37
N LYS A 60 -18.71 -14.49 1.48
CA LYS A 60 -18.38 -14.01 2.83
C LYS A 60 -16.88 -14.16 3.12
N ASP A 61 -16.28 -15.26 2.70
CA ASP A 61 -14.85 -15.53 2.89
C ASP A 61 -13.99 -14.55 2.09
N TYR A 62 -14.39 -14.25 0.85
CA TYR A 62 -13.76 -13.22 0.06
C TYR A 62 -13.84 -11.84 0.73
N TYR A 63 -15.02 -11.46 1.23
CA TYR A 63 -15.18 -10.19 1.93
C TYR A 63 -14.30 -10.10 3.19
N ALA A 64 -14.22 -11.17 3.96
CA ALA A 64 -13.36 -11.24 5.14
C ALA A 64 -11.88 -11.12 4.77
N GLU A 65 -11.43 -11.85 3.74
CA GLU A 65 -10.04 -11.81 3.27
C GLU A 65 -9.67 -10.44 2.69
N TYR A 66 -10.56 -9.86 1.89
CA TYR A 66 -10.40 -8.51 1.36
C TYR A 66 -10.33 -7.46 2.49
N THR A 67 -11.16 -7.59 3.52
CA THR A 67 -11.13 -6.70 4.69
C THR A 67 -9.79 -6.81 5.42
N ARG A 68 -9.37 -8.04 5.75
CA ARG A 68 -8.07 -8.33 6.39
C ARG A 68 -6.90 -7.75 5.60
N VAL A 69 -6.90 -7.92 4.29
CA VAL A 69 -5.82 -7.43 3.40
C VAL A 69 -5.77 -5.92 3.37
N ASN A 70 -6.93 -5.24 3.28
CA ASN A 70 -6.96 -3.78 3.31
C ASN A 70 -6.53 -3.21 4.67
N GLU A 71 -6.95 -3.82 5.77
CA GLU A 71 -6.49 -3.41 7.11
C GLU A 71 -4.98 -3.57 7.25
N LEU A 72 -4.40 -4.63 6.69
CA LEU A 72 -2.95 -4.81 6.67
C LEU A 72 -2.26 -3.75 5.79
N LEU A 73 -2.79 -3.45 4.60
CA LEU A 73 -2.25 -2.40 3.74
C LEU A 73 -2.28 -1.02 4.43
N ASP A 74 -3.39 -0.67 5.10
CA ASP A 74 -3.50 0.58 5.85
C ASP A 74 -2.42 0.69 6.94
N ASN A 75 -2.19 -0.41 7.67
CA ASN A 75 -1.16 -0.48 8.70
C ASN A 75 0.27 -0.38 8.12
N LEU A 76 0.52 -1.01 6.97
CA LEU A 76 1.81 -0.97 6.28
C LEU A 76 2.13 0.45 5.75
N ASP A 77 1.12 1.13 5.20
CA ASP A 77 1.23 2.50 4.71
C ASP A 77 1.59 3.48 5.82
N GLU A 78 0.85 3.44 6.95
CA GLU A 78 1.13 4.29 8.11
C GLU A 78 2.51 3.99 8.71
N TYR A 79 2.89 2.71 8.74
CA TYR A 79 4.21 2.30 9.22
C TYR A 79 5.34 2.80 8.32
N ALA A 80 5.19 2.72 7.00
CA ALA A 80 6.14 3.30 6.04
C ALA A 80 6.25 4.82 6.23
N ALA A 81 5.12 5.51 6.31
CA ALA A 81 5.08 6.95 6.52
C ALA A 81 5.78 7.35 7.84
N LYS A 82 5.59 6.58 8.93
CA LYS A 82 6.28 6.79 10.20
C LYS A 82 7.80 6.71 10.04
N ILE A 83 8.33 5.67 9.40
CA ILE A 83 9.78 5.53 9.17
C ILE A 83 10.32 6.71 8.36
N ILE A 84 9.63 7.10 7.28
CA ILE A 84 10.05 8.19 6.39
C ILE A 84 10.07 9.53 7.15
N ARG A 85 9.02 9.81 7.93
CA ARG A 85 8.92 11.02 8.77
C ARG A 85 9.99 11.07 9.86
N GLN A 86 10.31 9.94 10.49
CA GLN A 86 11.40 9.84 11.47
C GLN A 86 12.79 10.14 10.86
N ARG A 87 12.93 10.02 9.54
CA ARG A 87 14.14 10.39 8.79
C ARG A 87 14.13 11.83 8.29
N GLY A 88 13.12 12.63 8.66
CA GLY A 88 13.01 14.05 8.31
C GLY A 88 12.33 14.36 6.98
N PHE A 89 11.74 13.36 6.31
CA PHE A 89 11.05 13.54 5.03
C PHE A 89 9.52 13.63 5.21
N LYS A 90 8.85 14.30 4.27
CA LYS A 90 7.38 14.26 4.19
C LYS A 90 6.93 12.91 3.62
N ALA A 91 5.82 12.39 4.12
CA ALA A 91 5.18 11.17 3.62
C ALA A 91 3.67 11.28 3.75
N LEU A 92 2.96 10.83 2.72
CA LEU A 92 1.51 10.74 2.66
C LEU A 92 1.09 9.27 2.47
N PRO A 93 0.61 8.58 3.51
CA PRO A 93 0.08 7.23 3.38
C PRO A 93 -1.25 7.24 2.62
N LYS A 94 -1.49 6.24 1.77
CA LYS A 94 -2.70 6.10 0.94
C LYS A 94 -3.61 5.02 1.53
N VAL A 95 -4.04 5.27 2.76
CA VAL A 95 -4.95 4.39 3.50
C VAL A 95 -6.38 4.49 2.97
N LYS A 96 -7.17 3.41 3.06
CA LYS A 96 -8.54 3.32 2.54
C LYS A 96 -9.45 4.47 2.98
N ARG A 97 -9.30 4.92 4.23
CA ARG A 97 -10.01 6.08 4.81
C ARG A 97 -9.67 7.44 4.17
N SER A 98 -8.58 7.52 3.42
CA SER A 98 -8.09 8.72 2.73
C SER A 98 -8.32 8.69 1.21
N ILE A 99 -8.81 7.58 0.67
CA ILE A 99 -9.07 7.43 -0.76
C ILE A 99 -10.45 8.01 -1.06
N GLN A 100 -10.50 9.05 -1.90
CA GLN A 100 -11.76 9.45 -2.52
C GLN A 100 -12.11 8.39 -3.57
N THR A 101 -13.12 7.57 -3.30
CA THR A 101 -13.75 6.77 -4.36
C THR A 101 -14.48 7.73 -5.30
N ASP A 102 -14.14 7.65 -6.58
CA ASP A 102 -14.88 8.33 -7.63
C ASP A 102 -16.33 7.81 -7.61
N LYS A 103 -17.29 8.70 -7.35
CA LYS A 103 -18.72 8.35 -7.37
C LYS A 103 -19.20 8.34 -8.82
N THR A 104 -18.79 7.33 -9.58
CA THR A 104 -19.34 7.12 -10.93
C THR A 104 -19.74 5.66 -11.10
N THR A 105 -20.99 5.35 -10.76
CA THR A 105 -22.02 4.72 -11.62
C THR A 105 -23.36 4.79 -10.89
#